data_AF-A0A7S4Q527-F1
#
_entry.id   AF-A0A7S4Q527-F1
#
_cell.length_a   1.000
_cell.length_b   1.000
_cell.length_c   1.000
_cell.angle_alpha   90.00
_cell.angle_beta   90.00
_cell.angle_gamma   90.00
#
_symmetry.space_group_name_H-M   'P 1'
#
loop_
_entity.id
_entity.type
_entity.pdbx_description
1 polymer ?
#
loop_
_entity_poly.entity_id
_entity_poly.type
_entity_poly.pdbx_seq_one_letter_code
_entity_poly.pdbx_strand_id
1 'polypeptide(L)'
;RLCQHRRLGESSRQAAVKAGAIQLVLWALKGYADSGEVQENACRAIGALAVESSTYTEVMEGDSVDLACAALTRHAGNTAASAAALFATRTLAGLGSEACSVAHGAEAARLACAAMAAHEESEEVQREGCEVLAVVAGNRPAFRIEVLGLGGLGLVAAAMECFPTTAQVQLAGIRAMGVFVRSSDKEHLAHGRSPRDAGTARSGGAAGHLDESSGGSSPAVGTRRSGVQDQTGGGLRTLRQGGAALLKRGSH
;
A
#
# COMPACT_ATOMS: atom_id res chain seq x y z
N ARG A 1 30.62 23.06 3.40
CA ARG A 1 30.93 21.61 3.45
C ARG A 1 29.75 20.75 2.95
N LEU A 2 28.52 20.90 3.47
CA LEU A 2 27.33 20.17 2.99
C LEU A 2 27.03 20.37 1.49
N CYS A 3 27.11 21.60 0.97
CA CYS A 3 26.92 21.87 -0.47
C CYS A 3 28.02 21.28 -1.36
N GLN A 4 29.23 21.13 -0.82
CA GLN A 4 30.39 20.58 -1.53
C GLN A 4 30.30 19.05 -1.60
N HIS A 5 29.93 18.40 -0.50
CA HIS A 5 29.65 16.96 -0.47
C HIS A 5 28.43 16.57 -1.33
N ARG A 6 27.39 17.42 -1.34
CA ARG A 6 26.20 17.20 -2.18
C ARG A 6 26.55 17.30 -3.67
N ARG A 7 27.30 18.33 -4.10
CA ARG A 7 27.78 18.46 -5.50
C ARG A 7 28.73 17.35 -5.95
N LEU A 8 29.60 16.87 -5.06
CA LEU A 8 30.47 15.74 -5.36
C LEU A 8 29.66 14.44 -5.55
N GLY A 9 28.69 14.17 -4.66
CA GLY A 9 27.80 13.02 -4.78
C GLY A 9 26.93 13.07 -6.04
N GLU A 10 26.43 14.24 -6.40
CA GLU A 10 25.68 14.49 -7.65
C GLU A 10 26.54 14.19 -8.90
N SER A 11 27.80 14.65 -8.89
CA SER A 11 28.73 14.41 -9.99
C SER A 11 29.12 12.92 -10.13
N SER A 12 29.34 12.23 -9.01
CA SER A 12 29.65 10.79 -8.99
C SER A 12 28.46 9.92 -9.40
N ARG A 13 27.24 10.26 -8.96
CA ARG A 13 26.03 9.53 -9.36
C ARG A 13 25.74 9.69 -10.86
N GLN A 14 25.83 10.92 -11.38
CA GLN A 14 25.62 11.15 -12.81
C GLN A 14 26.67 10.42 -13.65
N ALA A 15 27.93 10.39 -13.21
CA ALA A 15 28.98 9.61 -13.85
C ALA A 15 28.68 8.10 -13.83
N ALA A 16 28.18 7.57 -12.70
CA ALA A 16 27.79 6.18 -12.57
C ALA A 16 26.61 5.82 -13.50
N VAL A 17 25.58 6.68 -13.58
CA VAL A 17 24.45 6.45 -14.50
C VAL A 17 24.91 6.49 -15.96
N LYS A 18 25.74 7.47 -16.34
CA LYS A 18 26.35 7.51 -17.69
C LYS A 18 27.22 6.30 -18.00
N ALA A 19 27.83 5.68 -16.99
CA ALA A 19 28.60 4.44 -17.12
C ALA A 19 27.72 3.18 -17.14
N GLY A 20 26.38 3.30 -17.09
CA GLY A 20 25.46 2.17 -17.12
C GLY A 20 25.28 1.45 -15.78
N ALA A 21 25.58 2.11 -14.65
CA ALA A 21 25.51 1.49 -13.33
C ALA A 21 24.12 0.91 -13.00
N ILE A 22 23.05 1.57 -13.44
CA ILE A 22 21.67 1.09 -13.22
C ILE A 22 21.50 -0.30 -13.85
N GLN A 23 21.90 -0.48 -15.11
CA GLN A 23 21.76 -1.75 -15.81
C GLN A 23 22.61 -2.86 -15.17
N LEU A 24 23.81 -2.53 -14.69
CA LEU A 24 24.66 -3.48 -13.95
C LEU A 24 24.02 -3.92 -12.63
N VAL A 25 23.42 -2.98 -11.89
CA VAL A 25 22.74 -3.28 -10.62
C VAL A 25 21.48 -4.11 -10.87
N LEU A 26 20.69 -3.80 -11.90
CA LEU A 26 19.53 -4.60 -12.28
C LEU A 26 19.92 -6.02 -12.73
N TRP A 27 21.04 -6.15 -13.45
CA TRP A 27 21.59 -7.44 -13.82
C TRP A 27 22.03 -8.24 -12.59
N ALA A 28 22.68 -7.60 -11.62
CA ALA A 28 23.04 -8.24 -10.36
C ALA A 28 21.81 -8.69 -9.56
N LEU A 29 20.74 -7.87 -9.51
CA LEU A 29 19.49 -8.25 -8.86
C LEU A 29 18.87 -9.50 -9.49
N LYS A 30 18.86 -9.57 -10.83
CA LYS A 30 18.33 -10.72 -11.58
C LYS A 30 19.21 -11.96 -11.44
N GLY A 31 20.52 -11.82 -11.57
CA GLY A 31 21.49 -12.93 -11.58
C GLY A 31 21.80 -13.52 -10.21
N TYR A 32 21.74 -12.71 -9.15
CA TYR A 32 22.03 -13.12 -7.77
C TYR A 32 20.80 -13.00 -6.88
N ALA A 33 19.64 -13.44 -7.40
CA ALA A 33 18.36 -13.32 -6.71
C ALA A 33 18.34 -14.02 -5.34
N ASP A 34 19.12 -15.09 -5.15
CA ASP A 34 19.13 -15.86 -3.90
C ASP A 34 20.20 -15.39 -2.88
N SER A 35 21.08 -14.45 -3.27
CA SER A 35 22.10 -13.92 -2.36
C SER A 35 21.59 -12.68 -1.63
N GLY A 36 21.23 -12.83 -0.36
CA GLY A 36 20.69 -11.74 0.45
C GLY A 36 21.63 -10.53 0.55
N GLU A 37 22.95 -10.75 0.61
CA GLU A 37 23.95 -9.66 0.66
C GLU A 37 24.01 -8.90 -0.67
N VAL A 38 23.91 -9.59 -1.81
CA VAL A 38 23.90 -8.92 -3.12
C VAL A 38 22.59 -8.16 -3.29
N GLN A 39 21.46 -8.74 -2.89
CA GLN A 39 20.17 -8.06 -2.94
C GLN A 39 20.14 -6.82 -2.04
N GLU A 40 20.66 -6.90 -0.82
CA GLU A 40 20.79 -5.75 0.07
C GLU A 40 21.58 -4.61 -0.60
N ASN A 41 22.81 -4.90 -1.03
CA ASN A 41 23.69 -3.89 -1.59
C ASN A 41 23.14 -3.31 -2.90
N ALA A 42 22.52 -4.16 -3.73
CA ALA A 42 21.91 -3.72 -4.98
C ALA A 42 20.67 -2.84 -4.73
N CYS A 43 19.80 -3.19 -3.78
CA CYS A 43 18.67 -2.33 -3.40
C CYS A 43 19.13 -1.00 -2.82
N ARG A 44 20.16 -0.99 -1.95
CA ARG A 44 20.77 0.26 -1.44
C ARG A 44 21.32 1.12 -2.58
N ALA A 45 21.99 0.51 -3.57
CA ALA A 45 22.53 1.20 -4.73
C ALA A 45 21.41 1.82 -5.59
N ILE A 46 20.33 1.09 -5.88
CA ILE A 46 19.18 1.63 -6.62
C ILE A 46 18.57 2.80 -5.86
N GLY A 47 18.28 2.64 -4.57
CA GLY A 47 17.73 3.74 -3.77
C GLY A 47 18.65 4.97 -3.80
N ALA A 48 19.96 4.80 -3.66
CA ALA A 48 20.91 5.91 -3.70
C ALA A 48 21.02 6.59 -5.08
N LEU A 49 20.84 5.84 -6.17
CA LEU A 49 20.81 6.36 -7.54
C LEU A 49 19.48 7.04 -7.87
N ALA A 50 18.38 6.58 -7.26
CA ALA A 50 17.02 7.07 -7.46
C ALA A 50 16.70 8.36 -6.67
N VAL A 51 17.53 8.79 -5.72
CA VAL A 51 17.28 10.05 -4.99
C VAL A 51 17.39 11.30 -5.89
N GLU A 52 18.08 11.20 -7.04
CA GLU A 52 18.31 12.33 -7.94
C GLU A 52 17.30 12.41 -9.07
N SER A 53 16.83 13.63 -9.38
CA SER A 53 15.79 13.84 -10.39
C SER A 53 16.26 13.56 -11.83
N SER A 54 17.56 13.70 -12.10
CA SER A 54 18.18 13.54 -13.43
C SER A 54 18.43 12.10 -13.85
N THR A 55 18.23 11.13 -12.95
CA THR A 55 18.44 9.69 -13.18
C THR A 55 17.11 8.93 -13.21
N TYR A 56 16.01 9.65 -13.07
CA TYR A 56 14.65 9.12 -12.97
C TYR A 56 14.27 8.26 -14.16
N THR A 57 14.48 8.77 -15.38
CA THR A 57 14.12 8.08 -16.62
C THR A 57 14.81 6.73 -16.73
N GLU A 58 16.11 6.68 -16.50
CA GLU A 58 16.91 5.47 -16.63
C GLU A 58 16.58 4.44 -15.54
N VAL A 59 16.22 4.89 -14.33
CA VAL A 59 15.82 4.00 -13.22
C VAL A 59 14.42 3.44 -13.45
N MET A 60 13.49 4.23 -14.00
CA MET A 60 12.11 3.80 -14.26
C MET A 60 11.95 2.96 -15.53
N GLU A 61 12.82 3.15 -16.52
CA GLU A 61 12.88 2.29 -17.71
C GLU A 61 13.42 0.89 -17.37
N GLY A 62 14.18 0.75 -16.30
CA GLY A 62 14.51 -0.55 -15.73
C GLY A 62 13.38 -1.06 -14.85
N ASP A 63 13.17 -2.38 -14.80
CA ASP A 63 12.21 -3.07 -13.90
C ASP A 63 12.53 -2.91 -12.40
N SER A 64 13.06 -1.76 -11.97
CA SER A 64 13.63 -1.46 -10.66
C SER A 64 12.62 -1.64 -9.53
N VAL A 65 11.36 -1.26 -9.77
CA VAL A 65 10.28 -1.41 -8.79
C VAL A 65 9.93 -2.88 -8.59
N ASP A 66 9.77 -3.63 -9.69
CA ASP A 66 9.46 -5.06 -9.65
C ASP A 66 10.59 -5.86 -9.00
N LEU A 67 11.84 -5.52 -9.31
CA LEU A 67 13.00 -6.17 -8.72
C LEU A 67 13.16 -5.84 -7.24
N ALA A 68 12.87 -4.60 -6.80
CA ALA A 68 12.87 -4.27 -5.37
C ALA A 68 11.77 -5.03 -4.62
N CYS A 69 10.58 -5.16 -5.20
CA CYS A 69 9.48 -5.95 -4.62
C CYS A 69 9.81 -7.45 -4.59
N ALA A 70 10.45 -7.97 -5.64
CA ALA A 70 10.90 -9.35 -5.71
C ALA A 70 12.00 -9.65 -4.67
N ALA A 71 12.94 -8.72 -4.47
CA ALA A 71 13.97 -8.81 -3.45
C ALA A 71 13.35 -8.85 -2.04
N LEU A 72 12.39 -7.96 -1.76
CA LEU A 72 11.66 -7.90 -0.49
C LEU A 72 10.87 -9.19 -0.22
N THR A 73 10.23 -9.74 -1.25
CA THR A 73 9.46 -11.00 -1.13
C THR A 73 10.38 -12.20 -0.88
N ARG A 74 11.46 -12.30 -1.64
CA ARG A 74 12.38 -13.44 -1.60
C ARG A 74 13.22 -13.45 -0.32
N HIS A 75 13.62 -12.27 0.15
CA HIS A 75 14.45 -12.09 1.33
C HIS A 75 13.64 -11.57 2.53
N ALA A 76 12.36 -11.91 2.60
CA ALA A 76 11.47 -11.48 3.69
C ALA A 76 11.96 -11.93 5.08
N GLY A 77 12.80 -12.97 5.18
CA GLY A 77 13.44 -13.39 6.44
C GLY A 77 14.77 -12.68 6.76
N ASN A 78 15.35 -11.94 5.82
CA ASN A 78 16.59 -11.20 6.02
C ASN A 78 16.27 -9.73 6.29
N THR A 79 16.52 -9.29 7.51
CA THR A 79 16.22 -7.95 7.99
C THR A 79 16.94 -6.87 7.19
N ALA A 80 18.22 -7.04 6.87
CA ALA A 80 19.02 -6.03 6.18
C ALA A 80 18.60 -5.89 4.71
N ALA A 81 18.38 -7.02 4.02
CA ALA A 81 17.84 -7.03 2.66
C ALA A 81 16.43 -6.43 2.61
N SER A 82 15.58 -6.73 3.59
CA SER A 82 14.23 -6.16 3.70
C SER A 82 14.27 -4.65 3.89
N ALA A 83 15.11 -4.14 4.79
CA ALA A 83 15.28 -2.70 5.00
C ALA A 83 15.80 -1.99 3.74
N ALA A 84 16.79 -2.57 3.06
CA ALA A 84 17.33 -2.02 1.82
C ALA A 84 16.28 -2.00 0.69
N ALA A 85 15.49 -3.06 0.56
CA ALA A 85 14.44 -3.14 -0.44
C ALA A 85 13.29 -2.16 -0.15
N LEU A 86 12.92 -1.95 1.12
CA LEU A 86 11.95 -0.92 1.52
C LEU A 86 12.48 0.50 1.22
N PHE A 87 13.75 0.76 1.51
CA PHE A 87 14.40 2.03 1.17
C PHE A 87 14.37 2.31 -0.35
N ALA A 88 14.70 1.31 -1.16
CA ALA A 88 14.61 1.42 -2.62
C ALA A 88 13.17 1.71 -3.04
N THR A 89 12.22 0.91 -2.55
CA THR A 89 10.79 1.02 -2.87
C THR A 89 10.22 2.39 -2.51
N ARG A 90 10.54 2.92 -1.31
CA ARG A 90 10.18 4.28 -0.88
C ARG A 90 10.67 5.34 -1.86
N THR A 91 11.95 5.24 -2.23
CA THR A 91 12.57 6.22 -3.12
C THR A 91 11.91 6.19 -4.50
N LEU A 92 11.71 4.99 -5.05
CA LEU A 92 11.05 4.80 -6.35
C LEU A 92 9.58 5.24 -6.30
N ALA A 93 8.85 4.96 -5.23
CA ALA A 93 7.47 5.40 -5.05
C ALA A 93 7.34 6.93 -4.90
N GLY A 94 8.36 7.59 -4.33
CA GLY A 94 8.40 9.04 -4.17
C GLY A 94 8.77 9.80 -5.45
N LEU A 95 9.36 9.10 -6.43
CA LEU A 95 9.85 9.68 -7.67
C LEU A 95 8.76 9.97 -8.72
N GLY A 96 7.61 9.32 -8.66
CA GLY A 96 6.58 9.52 -9.69
C GLY A 96 5.19 9.07 -9.28
N SER A 97 4.26 10.03 -9.20
CA SER A 97 2.82 9.75 -9.11
C SER A 97 2.26 9.07 -10.38
N GLU A 98 2.98 9.18 -11.51
CA GLU A 98 2.68 8.56 -12.81
C GLU A 98 3.38 7.20 -13.00
N ALA A 99 4.63 7.05 -12.53
CA ALA A 99 5.40 5.81 -12.69
C ALA A 99 5.05 4.72 -11.66
N CYS A 100 4.55 5.10 -10.48
CA CYS A 100 3.95 4.15 -9.57
C CYS A 100 2.56 3.76 -10.12
N SER A 101 2.53 2.68 -10.89
CA SER A 101 1.27 2.07 -11.33
C SER A 101 0.40 1.72 -10.12
N VAL A 102 -0.92 1.61 -10.32
CA VAL A 102 -1.83 1.19 -9.25
C VAL A 102 -1.39 -0.14 -8.64
N ALA A 103 -0.95 -1.08 -9.50
CA ALA A 103 -0.47 -2.37 -9.05
C ALA A 103 0.83 -2.27 -8.21
N HIS A 104 1.77 -1.41 -8.61
CA HIS A 104 3.04 -1.24 -7.88
C HIS A 104 2.83 -0.57 -6.52
N GLY A 105 1.93 0.41 -6.42
CA GLY A 105 1.62 1.06 -5.14
C GLY A 105 0.95 0.10 -4.16
N ALA A 106 -0.03 -0.67 -4.65
CA ALA A 106 -0.72 -1.71 -3.90
C ALA A 106 0.25 -2.76 -3.34
N GLU A 107 1.08 -3.34 -4.22
CA GLU A 107 2.02 -4.38 -3.82
C GLU A 107 3.12 -3.83 -2.89
N ALA A 108 3.63 -2.62 -3.13
CA ALA A 108 4.58 -1.98 -2.23
C ALA A 108 4.00 -1.77 -0.82
N ALA A 109 2.73 -1.35 -0.71
CA ALA A 109 2.06 -1.23 0.58
C ALA A 109 1.91 -2.59 1.28
N ARG A 110 1.48 -3.62 0.53
CA ARG A 110 1.29 -4.98 1.06
C ARG A 110 2.60 -5.59 1.56
N LEU A 111 3.68 -5.44 0.80
CA LEU A 111 5.01 -5.93 1.17
C LEU A 111 5.59 -5.13 2.33
N ALA A 112 5.37 -3.82 2.41
CA ALA A 112 5.78 -3.01 3.55
C ALA A 112 5.08 -3.46 4.84
N CYS A 113 3.76 -3.66 4.81
CA CYS A 113 3.02 -4.18 5.95
C CYS A 113 3.52 -5.57 6.38
N ALA A 114 3.77 -6.47 5.42
CA ALA A 114 4.29 -7.80 5.70
C ALA A 114 5.71 -7.76 6.32
N ALA A 115 6.59 -6.90 5.80
CA ALA A 115 7.94 -6.74 6.33
C ALA A 115 7.94 -6.13 7.74
N MET A 116 7.09 -5.14 8.00
CA MET A 116 6.92 -4.55 9.34
C MET A 116 6.41 -5.59 10.34
N ALA A 117 5.46 -6.45 9.95
CA ALA A 117 4.97 -7.53 10.81
C ALA A 117 5.99 -8.66 11.01
N ALA A 118 6.86 -8.92 10.03
CA ALA A 118 7.89 -9.95 10.13
C ALA A 118 9.10 -9.51 10.96
N HIS A 119 9.40 -8.20 10.99
CA HIS A 119 10.58 -7.64 11.65
C HIS A 119 10.21 -6.53 12.65
N GLU A 120 9.32 -6.85 13.59
CA GLU A 120 8.83 -5.91 14.63
C GLU A 120 9.97 -5.29 15.45
N GLU A 121 11.04 -6.04 15.69
CA GLU A 121 12.20 -5.60 16.49
C GLU A 121 13.28 -4.86 15.67
N SER A 122 13.10 -4.70 14.36
CA SER A 122 14.06 -4.00 13.51
C SER A 122 13.71 -2.53 13.32
N GLU A 123 14.49 -1.64 13.94
CA GLU A 123 14.35 -0.19 13.78
C GLU A 123 14.37 0.24 12.31
N GLU A 124 15.31 -0.29 11.51
CA GLU A 124 15.48 0.11 10.11
C GLU A 124 14.27 -0.32 9.26
N VAL A 125 13.75 -1.53 9.47
CA VAL A 125 12.56 -2.02 8.77
C VAL A 125 11.31 -1.25 9.19
N GLN A 126 11.12 -0.99 10.49
CA GLN A 126 9.97 -0.22 10.96
C GLN A 126 10.00 1.21 10.40
N ARG A 127 11.17 1.85 10.41
CA ARG A 127 11.34 3.21 9.86
C ARG A 127 11.05 3.25 8.36
N GLU A 128 11.68 2.39 7.57
CA GLU A 128 11.49 2.38 6.11
C GLU A 128 10.07 1.93 5.73
N GLY A 129 9.50 0.96 6.45
CA GLY A 129 8.11 0.53 6.28
C GLY A 129 7.13 1.68 6.48
N CYS A 130 7.25 2.42 7.59
CA CYS A 130 6.43 3.61 7.84
C CYS A 130 6.57 4.66 6.73
N GLU A 131 7.79 4.91 6.24
CA GLU A 131 8.02 5.87 5.16
C GLU A 131 7.44 5.39 3.82
N VAL A 132 7.54 4.10 3.47
CA VAL A 132 6.88 3.52 2.28
C VAL A 132 5.37 3.75 2.35
N LEU A 133 4.74 3.41 3.48
CA LEU A 133 3.31 3.60 3.66
C LEU A 133 2.89 5.07 3.56
N ALA A 134 3.70 6.00 4.12
CA ALA A 134 3.44 7.43 4.03
C ALA A 134 3.51 7.95 2.59
N VAL A 135 4.52 7.51 1.81
CA VAL A 135 4.70 7.90 0.41
C VAL A 135 3.57 7.33 -0.46
N VAL A 136 3.31 6.04 -0.34
CA VAL A 136 2.29 5.35 -1.14
C VAL A 136 0.89 5.91 -0.86
N ALA A 137 0.51 6.07 0.41
CA ALA A 137 -0.79 6.67 0.77
C ALA A 137 -0.89 8.18 0.45
N GLY A 138 0.25 8.84 0.26
CA GLY A 138 0.37 10.23 -0.17
C GLY A 138 0.17 10.40 -1.68
N ASN A 139 0.55 9.40 -2.47
CA ASN A 139 0.50 9.46 -3.93
C ASN A 139 -0.93 9.47 -4.48
N ARG A 140 -1.80 8.57 -4.02
CA ARG A 140 -3.19 8.47 -4.49
C ARG A 140 -4.15 8.12 -3.34
N PRO A 141 -5.38 8.67 -3.33
CA PRO A 141 -6.38 8.32 -2.34
C PRO A 141 -6.72 6.82 -2.31
N ALA A 142 -6.74 6.15 -3.47
CA ALA A 142 -7.03 4.72 -3.57
C ALA A 142 -6.04 3.87 -2.74
N PHE A 143 -4.74 4.17 -2.82
CA PHE A 143 -3.71 3.48 -2.04
C PHE A 143 -3.86 3.69 -0.54
N ARG A 144 -4.42 4.82 -0.12
CA ARG A 144 -4.66 5.07 1.29
C ARG A 144 -5.73 4.14 1.86
N ILE A 145 -6.83 3.95 1.13
CA ILE A 145 -7.88 3.01 1.54
C ILE A 145 -7.31 1.59 1.63
N GLU A 146 -6.45 1.22 0.69
CA GLU A 146 -5.77 -0.07 0.69
C GLU A 146 -4.81 -0.23 1.89
N VAL A 147 -3.94 0.76 2.14
CA VAL A 147 -3.04 0.76 3.30
C VAL A 147 -3.82 0.65 4.62
N LEU A 148 -4.95 1.35 4.74
CA LEU A 148 -5.83 1.24 5.90
C LEU A 148 -6.49 -0.15 5.99
N GLY A 149 -6.95 -0.71 4.87
CA GLY A 149 -7.54 -2.04 4.79
C GLY A 149 -6.55 -3.16 5.14
N LEU A 150 -5.25 -2.96 4.89
CA LEU A 150 -4.16 -3.84 5.30
C LEU A 150 -3.81 -3.73 6.79
N GLY A 151 -4.49 -2.87 7.56
CA GLY A 151 -4.18 -2.63 8.96
C GLY A 151 -2.94 -1.73 9.16
N GLY A 152 -2.52 -0.99 8.14
CA GLY A 152 -1.32 -0.14 8.18
C GLY A 152 -1.32 0.89 9.30
N LEU A 153 -2.50 1.37 9.72
CA LEU A 153 -2.63 2.26 10.89
C LEU A 153 -2.15 1.57 12.18
N GLY A 154 -2.57 0.33 12.40
CA GLY A 154 -2.18 -0.45 13.58
C GLY A 154 -0.70 -0.81 13.56
N LEU A 155 -0.16 -1.17 12.39
CA LEU A 155 1.26 -1.45 12.23
C LEU A 155 2.14 -0.23 12.51
N VAL A 156 1.74 0.96 12.03
CA VAL A 156 2.46 2.21 12.32
C VAL A 156 2.40 2.56 13.81
N ALA A 157 1.25 2.38 14.45
CA ALA A 157 1.12 2.60 15.89
C ALA A 157 2.02 1.64 16.69
N ALA A 158 1.99 0.34 16.36
CA ALA A 158 2.84 -0.67 16.97
C ALA A 158 4.33 -0.34 16.79
N ALA A 159 4.75 0.08 15.60
CA ALA A 159 6.12 0.52 15.33
C ALA A 159 6.55 1.69 16.24
N MET A 160 5.67 2.68 16.42
CA MET A 160 5.93 3.81 17.32
C MET A 160 5.95 3.38 18.80
N GLU A 161 5.14 2.40 19.20
CA GLU A 161 5.13 1.86 20.56
C GLU A 161 6.36 1.00 20.87
N CYS A 162 6.84 0.22 19.90
CA CYS A 162 8.07 -0.58 20.02
C CYS A 162 9.34 0.29 20.07
N PHE A 163 9.34 1.45 19.40
CA PHE A 163 10.49 2.35 19.31
C PHE A 163 10.19 3.77 19.83
N PRO A 164 9.84 3.93 21.12
CA PRO A 164 9.40 5.21 21.67
C PRO A 164 10.53 6.26 21.71
N THR A 165 11.79 5.83 21.80
CA THR A 165 12.96 6.70 21.90
C THR A 165 13.67 6.93 20.57
N THR A 166 13.28 6.23 19.51
CA THR A 166 13.91 6.38 18.18
C THR A 166 13.22 7.48 17.40
N ALA A 167 13.83 8.66 17.38
CA ALA A 167 13.29 9.84 16.72
C ALA A 167 12.92 9.61 15.24
N GLN A 168 13.70 8.79 14.53
CA GLN A 168 13.48 8.51 13.11
C GLN A 168 12.24 7.64 12.87
N VAL A 169 11.98 6.62 13.72
CA VAL A 169 10.76 5.80 13.65
C VAL A 169 9.55 6.64 14.04
N GLN A 170 9.65 7.44 15.11
CA GLN A 170 8.59 8.36 15.53
C GLN A 170 8.24 9.36 14.41
N LEU A 171 9.24 9.97 13.77
CA LEU A 171 9.03 10.91 12.67
C LEU A 171 8.35 10.23 11.48
N ALA A 172 8.81 9.04 11.09
CA ALA A 172 8.23 8.27 10.00
C ALA A 172 6.77 7.89 10.31
N GLY A 173 6.50 7.43 11.53
CA GLY A 173 5.16 7.07 11.98
C GLY A 173 4.21 8.26 12.03
N ILE A 174 4.64 9.40 12.58
CA ILE A 174 3.85 10.64 12.61
C ILE A 174 3.52 11.12 11.19
N ARG A 175 4.47 11.01 10.25
CA ARG A 175 4.22 11.34 8.83
C ARG A 175 3.15 10.44 8.23
N ALA A 176 3.26 9.12 8.42
CA ALA A 176 2.29 8.16 7.93
C ALA A 176 0.89 8.42 8.52
N MET A 177 0.81 8.57 9.85
CA MET A 177 -0.42 8.93 10.57
C MET A 177 -1.04 10.22 10.02
N GLY A 178 -0.23 11.26 9.80
CA GLY A 178 -0.72 12.51 9.22
C GLY A 178 -1.28 12.34 7.81
N VAL A 179 -0.70 11.47 6.98
CA VAL A 179 -1.24 11.13 5.65
C VAL A 179 -2.58 10.40 5.78
N PHE A 180 -2.69 9.46 6.72
CA PHE A 180 -3.90 8.68 6.96
C PHE A 180 -5.06 9.52 7.49
N VAL A 181 -4.79 10.51 8.35
CA VAL A 181 -5.83 11.36 8.97
C VAL A 181 -6.36 12.43 8.01
N ARG A 182 -5.54 12.93 7.07
CA ARG A 182 -5.97 13.95 6.08
C ARG A 182 -7.09 13.50 5.12
N SER A 183 -7.55 12.25 5.18
CA SER A 183 -8.70 11.73 4.42
C SER A 183 -10.04 11.97 5.08
N SER A 184 -10.09 12.03 6.42
CA SER A 184 -11.36 12.10 7.15
C SER A 184 -12.16 13.36 6.80
N ASP A 185 -11.47 14.45 6.47
CA ASP A 185 -12.09 15.75 6.20
C ASP A 185 -12.59 15.89 4.75
N LYS A 186 -11.92 15.26 3.78
CA LYS A 186 -12.25 15.47 2.35
C LYS A 186 -13.38 14.57 1.86
N GLU A 187 -13.56 13.38 2.44
CA GLU A 187 -14.65 12.48 2.05
C GLU A 187 -16.00 12.90 2.66
N HIS A 188 -15.98 13.47 3.88
CA HIS A 188 -17.17 14.10 4.49
C HIS A 188 -17.59 15.41 3.80
N LEU A 189 -16.64 16.19 3.28
CA LEU A 189 -16.94 17.42 2.53
C LEU A 189 -17.45 17.16 1.10
N ALA A 190 -17.15 16.00 0.51
CA ALA A 190 -17.64 15.63 -0.82
C ALA A 190 -19.10 15.11 -0.81
N HIS A 191 -19.55 14.52 0.31
CA HIS A 191 -20.94 14.04 0.48
C HIS A 191 -21.83 15.01 1.28
N GLY A 192 -21.32 16.21 1.59
CA GLY A 192 -21.92 17.14 2.55
C GLY A 192 -22.14 18.57 2.06
N ARG A 193 -22.29 18.84 0.75
CA ARG A 193 -22.78 20.13 0.26
C ARG A 193 -23.72 20.02 -0.93
N SER A 194 -25.01 20.25 -0.68
CA SER A 194 -25.84 21.05 -1.58
C SER A 194 -26.20 22.34 -0.83
N PRO A 195 -25.74 23.52 -1.28
CA PRO A 195 -26.20 24.79 -0.74
C PRO A 195 -27.35 25.33 -1.58
N ARG A 196 -28.48 25.65 -0.95
CA ARG A 196 -29.33 26.80 -1.29
C ARG A 196 -30.37 27.01 -0.20
N ASP A 197 -29.95 27.75 0.81
CA ASP A 197 -30.85 28.72 1.43
C ASP A 197 -31.07 29.86 0.44
N ALA A 198 -32.33 30.18 0.15
CA ALA A 198 -32.70 31.50 -0.32
C ALA A 198 -34.17 31.79 0.05
N GLY A 199 -34.33 32.44 1.20
CA GLY A 199 -35.13 33.68 1.25
C GLY A 199 -36.65 33.54 1.38
N THR A 200 -37.08 33.67 2.63
CA THR A 200 -38.38 34.22 3.07
C THR A 200 -38.92 35.39 2.21
N ALA A 201 -40.21 35.32 1.84
CA ALA A 201 -41.10 36.50 1.75
C ALA A 201 -42.61 36.13 1.80
N ARG A 202 -43.23 36.58 2.89
CA ARG A 202 -44.65 36.84 3.26
C ARG A 202 -45.83 36.63 2.28
N SER A 203 -46.89 36.13 2.94
CA SER A 203 -48.30 36.59 3.01
C SER A 203 -49.32 36.28 1.91
N GLY A 204 -50.39 35.60 2.35
CA GLY A 204 -51.78 36.00 2.06
C GLY A 204 -52.55 35.09 1.09
N GLY A 205 -53.64 34.47 1.58
CA GLY A 205 -54.67 33.89 0.71
C GLY A 205 -55.38 32.68 1.33
N ALA A 206 -56.52 32.93 1.96
CA ALA A 206 -57.44 31.93 2.50
C ALA A 206 -58.52 31.52 1.48
N ALA A 207 -59.18 30.39 1.77
CA ALA A 207 -60.41 29.81 1.18
C ALA A 207 -60.27 29.15 -0.21
N GLY A 208 -60.86 28.00 -0.52
CA GLY A 208 -61.80 27.12 0.18
C GLY A 208 -62.36 26.05 -0.80
N HIS A 209 -63.14 25.11 -0.27
CA HIS A 209 -64.00 24.10 -0.93
C HIS A 209 -63.35 22.84 -1.55
N LEU A 210 -63.64 21.64 -1.00
CA LEU A 210 -64.72 20.67 -1.34
C LEU A 210 -64.56 20.15 -2.79
N ASP A 211 -64.54 18.85 -3.12
CA ASP A 211 -65.49 17.80 -2.76
C ASP A 211 -65.00 16.38 -3.17
N GLU A 212 -65.75 15.37 -2.73
CA GLU A 212 -65.65 13.90 -2.74
C GLU A 212 -65.42 13.12 -4.07
N SER A 213 -65.11 11.82 -3.92
CA SER A 213 -65.54 10.62 -4.71
C SER A 213 -64.36 9.75 -5.21
N SER A 214 -64.03 8.58 -4.64
CA SER A 214 -64.74 7.28 -4.49
C SER A 214 -64.46 6.26 -5.63
N GLY A 215 -64.20 5.01 -5.23
CA GLY A 215 -64.12 3.79 -6.07
C GLY A 215 -62.70 3.40 -6.52
N GLY A 216 -62.16 2.20 -6.31
CA GLY A 216 -62.71 0.91 -5.94
C GLY A 216 -62.07 -0.19 -6.81
N SER A 217 -61.75 -1.33 -6.19
CA SER A 217 -61.56 -2.66 -6.81
C SER A 217 -60.13 -3.17 -7.11
N SER A 218 -59.71 -4.10 -6.25
CA SER A 218 -58.95 -5.31 -6.61
C SER A 218 -59.89 -6.31 -7.35
N PRO A 219 -59.40 -7.30 -8.10
CA PRO A 219 -59.16 -8.61 -7.46
C PRO A 219 -57.99 -9.44 -8.05
N ALA A 220 -57.74 -10.56 -7.36
CA ALA A 220 -56.74 -11.59 -7.60
C ALA A 220 -57.12 -12.62 -8.71
N VAL A 221 -56.31 -13.69 -8.78
CA VAL A 221 -56.33 -14.91 -9.62
C VAL A 221 -55.38 -14.80 -10.82
N GLY A 222 -54.38 -15.66 -11.06
CA GLY A 222 -54.02 -16.97 -10.51
C GLY A 222 -53.80 -17.94 -11.67
N THR A 223 -52.56 -18.38 -11.94
CA THR A 223 -52.36 -19.64 -12.67
C THR A 223 -51.02 -20.30 -12.36
N ARG A 224 -51.15 -21.56 -11.96
CA ARG A 224 -50.10 -22.59 -11.81
C ARG A 224 -49.64 -23.08 -13.20
N ARG A 225 -48.40 -23.55 -13.29
CA ARG A 225 -47.97 -24.86 -13.86
C ARG A 225 -46.44 -24.98 -13.67
N SER A 226 -45.96 -25.99 -12.92
CA SER A 226 -45.53 -27.32 -13.43
C SER A 226 -44.37 -27.18 -14.41
N GLY A 227 -43.20 -27.78 -14.26
CA GLY A 227 -42.68 -28.89 -13.45
C GLY A 227 -41.29 -29.26 -14.03
N VAL A 228 -40.75 -30.44 -13.67
CA VAL A 228 -39.46 -31.08 -14.09
C VAL A 228 -38.34 -30.82 -13.05
N GLN A 229 -38.07 -31.71 -12.06
CA GLN A 229 -37.40 -33.04 -12.09
C GLN A 229 -36.10 -33.01 -12.92
N ASP A 230 -34.89 -33.15 -12.38
CA ASP A 230 -34.24 -34.33 -11.77
C ASP A 230 -32.99 -33.82 -11.01
N GLN A 231 -32.62 -34.25 -9.80
CA GLN A 231 -32.13 -35.57 -9.39
C GLN A 231 -30.96 -36.16 -10.21
N THR A 232 -29.73 -35.84 -9.78
CA THR A 232 -28.57 -36.75 -9.64
C THR A 232 -27.49 -35.93 -8.92
N GLY A 233 -26.76 -36.34 -7.89
CA GLY A 233 -26.50 -37.65 -7.31
C GLY A 233 -25.07 -37.61 -6.76
N GLY A 234 -24.84 -38.16 -5.55
CA GLY A 234 -23.52 -38.50 -4.98
C GLY A 234 -22.65 -37.30 -4.57
N GLY A 235 -22.27 -37.09 -3.32
CA GLY A 235 -21.79 -38.07 -2.36
C GLY A 235 -20.27 -38.07 -2.38
N LEU A 236 -19.63 -37.53 -1.33
CA LEU A 236 -18.40 -38.06 -0.73
C LEU A 236 -18.15 -37.38 0.62
N ARG A 237 -18.28 -38.22 1.66
CA ARG A 237 -17.91 -37.96 3.04
C ARG A 237 -16.40 -38.19 3.23
N THR A 238 -15.84 -37.42 4.17
CA THR A 238 -14.82 -37.82 5.17
C THR A 238 -13.45 -38.39 4.75
N LEU A 239 -12.40 -37.64 5.10
CA LEU A 239 -11.12 -38.11 5.68
C LEU A 239 -10.65 -36.98 6.63
N ARG A 240 -10.86 -37.05 7.95
CA ARG A 240 -10.12 -37.76 9.02
C ARG A 240 -8.65 -37.31 9.20
N GLN A 241 -8.44 -36.77 10.41
CA GLN A 241 -7.21 -36.47 11.17
C GLN A 241 -6.02 -37.43 11.02
N GLY A 242 -4.80 -36.88 11.23
CA GLY A 242 -3.76 -37.56 12.02
C GLY A 242 -2.30 -37.32 11.61
N GLY A 243 -1.45 -36.96 12.59
CA GLY A 243 0.02 -37.15 12.58
C GLY A 243 0.81 -35.82 12.63
N ALA A 244 1.25 -35.27 13.78
CA ALA A 244 2.21 -35.74 14.79
C ALA A 244 3.70 -35.64 14.39
N ALA A 245 4.39 -34.72 15.08
CA ALA A 245 5.75 -34.79 15.64
C ALA A 245 6.96 -35.06 14.71
N LEU A 246 7.85 -34.07 14.57
CA LEU A 246 9.29 -34.28 14.29
C LEU A 246 10.17 -33.20 14.98
N LEU A 247 10.93 -33.68 15.97
CA LEU A 247 12.34 -33.37 16.31
C LEU A 247 12.76 -31.93 16.73
N LYS A 248 12.90 -31.75 18.05
CA LYS A 248 14.01 -30.97 18.64
C LYS A 248 15.10 -31.94 19.12
N ARG A 249 16.28 -31.87 18.52
CA ARG A 249 17.57 -32.34 19.06
C ARG A 249 18.61 -31.27 18.75
N GLY A 250 19.39 -30.89 19.75
CA GLY A 250 20.54 -30.00 19.57
C GLY A 250 20.97 -29.31 20.85
N SER A 251 21.51 -30.09 21.80
CA SER A 251 22.43 -29.58 22.82
C SER A 251 23.82 -30.06 22.45
N HIS A 252 24.74 -29.13 22.21
CA HIS A 252 26.16 -29.17 22.53
C HIS A 252 26.69 -27.75 22.49
#